data_AF-A0A5B0NV33-F1
#
_entry.id   AF-A0A5B0NV33-F1
#
_cell.length_a   1.000
_cell.length_b   1.000
_cell.length_c   1.000
_cell.angle_alpha   90.00
_cell.angle_beta   90.00
_cell.angle_gamma   90.00
#
_symmetry.space_group_name_H-M   'P 1'
#
loop_
_entity.id
_entity.type
_entity.pdbx_description
1 polymer ?
#
loop_
_entity_poly.entity_id
_entity_poly.type
_entity_poly.pdbx_seq_one_letter_code
_entity_poly.pdbx_strand_id
1 'polypeptide(L)'
;MNLSDKDTSLPFSPSTPPDNCGIKMTDVSVPLKGVQAVYPLDDSVQAQDLKFFKKSTGIKDAADLKKHIMEIRETAYKSFPYPCIWGFEFLKGKTTSHPFYPQVKENQLSSKHQKFFIDLGTFVGVDLRQVVNDGWNPNNVLGVDIHPEWRDLGHQLFKDGNEALPFYLGDILQVKTLNDSPSSEARPVLDLRDLQDLNKLKGRVSFISANQLFHLFSKGDQKELAERCGRLLSHEPGAAIFGTQLGLPEEKLETYKLYLHSPESWERMWKEVLGENILVTVKLEEADTEHSYHSFSGVESLYWLYWSVART
;
A
#
# COMPACT_ATOMS: atom_id res chain seq x y z
N MET A 1 5.68 -47.75 -17.03
CA MET A 1 5.44 -46.35 -17.44
C MET A 1 3.95 -46.10 -17.41
N ASN A 2 3.47 -45.38 -16.41
CA ASN A 2 2.75 -44.13 -16.61
C ASN A 2 2.66 -43.43 -15.25
N LEU A 3 3.27 -42.26 -15.24
CA LEU A 3 3.50 -41.41 -14.09
C LEU A 3 2.18 -40.79 -13.66
N SER A 4 1.95 -40.90 -12.35
CA SER A 4 1.07 -40.10 -11.50
C SER A 4 0.55 -38.80 -12.14
N ASP A 5 -0.77 -38.69 -12.21
CA ASP A 5 -1.45 -37.41 -12.11
C ASP A 5 -0.92 -36.67 -10.88
N LYS A 6 -0.05 -35.69 -11.11
CA LYS A 6 0.28 -34.69 -10.11
C LYS A 6 -0.99 -33.89 -9.90
N ASP A 7 -1.73 -34.30 -8.88
CA ASP A 7 -2.66 -33.47 -8.14
C ASP A 7 -1.92 -32.18 -7.80
N THR A 8 -2.10 -31.16 -8.64
CA THR A 8 -1.60 -29.81 -8.37
C THR A 8 -2.39 -29.32 -7.19
N SER A 9 -1.80 -29.53 -6.01
CA SER A 9 -2.29 -29.13 -4.70
C SER A 9 -3.14 -27.87 -4.80
N LEU A 10 -4.43 -28.00 -4.54
CA LEU A 10 -5.26 -26.88 -4.10
C LEU A 10 -4.46 -26.13 -3.04
N PRO A 11 -4.38 -24.79 -3.08
CA PRO A 11 -3.69 -24.06 -2.04
C PRO A 11 -4.32 -24.44 -0.70
N PHE A 12 -3.51 -25.11 0.14
CA PHE A 12 -3.89 -25.43 1.50
C PHE A 12 -4.38 -24.13 2.15
N SER A 13 -5.58 -24.17 2.73
CA SER A 13 -6.08 -23.11 3.59
C SER A 13 -5.72 -23.49 5.02
N PRO A 14 -4.55 -23.07 5.56
CA PRO A 14 -4.31 -23.16 6.98
C PRO A 14 -5.29 -22.25 7.72
N SER A 15 -5.60 -22.59 8.97
CA SER A 15 -6.40 -21.77 9.87
C SER A 15 -5.59 -20.55 10.33
N THR A 16 -5.42 -19.55 9.47
CA THR A 16 -4.76 -18.30 9.82
C THR A 16 -5.73 -17.44 10.65
N PRO A 17 -5.28 -16.79 11.74
CA PRO A 17 -6.10 -15.82 12.45
C PRO A 17 -6.57 -14.70 11.51
N PRO A 18 -7.68 -14.02 11.82
CA PRO A 18 -8.09 -12.82 11.09
C PRO A 18 -6.98 -11.78 11.08
N ASP A 19 -6.87 -11.04 9.99
CA ASP A 19 -5.99 -9.88 9.95
C ASP A 19 -6.52 -8.75 10.88
N ASN A 20 -5.74 -7.67 11.10
CA ASN A 20 -6.15 -6.56 11.98
C ASN A 20 -7.44 -5.85 11.53
N CYS A 21 -7.81 -6.00 10.26
CA CYS A 21 -9.05 -5.52 9.69
C CYS A 21 -10.24 -6.51 9.86
N GLY A 22 -10.03 -7.65 10.53
CA GLY A 22 -11.06 -8.65 10.79
C GLY A 22 -11.43 -9.55 9.59
N ILE A 23 -10.74 -9.38 8.46
CA ILE A 23 -10.83 -10.26 7.28
C ILE A 23 -10.18 -11.59 7.63
N LYS A 24 -10.92 -12.68 7.42
CA LYS A 24 -10.42 -14.05 7.49
C LYS A 24 -10.08 -14.56 6.11
N MET A 25 -9.24 -15.59 6.01
CA MET A 25 -8.95 -16.25 4.75
C MET A 25 -10.21 -16.69 3.98
N THR A 26 -11.26 -17.12 4.71
CA THR A 26 -12.56 -17.50 4.14
C THR A 26 -13.39 -16.33 3.60
N ASP A 27 -13.06 -15.11 4.00
CA ASP A 27 -13.74 -13.89 3.55
C ASP A 27 -13.15 -13.39 2.21
N VAL A 28 -11.99 -13.91 1.80
CA VAL A 28 -11.29 -13.49 0.59
C VAL A 28 -11.76 -14.30 -0.61
N SER A 29 -12.24 -13.61 -1.65
CA SER A 29 -12.55 -14.24 -2.93
C SER A 29 -11.29 -14.91 -3.49
N VAL A 30 -11.46 -16.11 -4.03
CA VAL A 30 -10.39 -16.82 -4.73
C VAL A 30 -10.54 -16.68 -6.25
N PRO A 31 -9.44 -16.72 -7.02
CA PRO A 31 -9.50 -16.74 -8.47
C PRO A 31 -10.29 -17.95 -8.99
N LEU A 32 -10.90 -17.80 -10.17
CA LEU A 32 -11.57 -18.89 -10.87
C LEU A 32 -10.61 -20.05 -11.14
N LYS A 33 -11.12 -21.28 -11.03
CA LYS A 33 -10.32 -22.50 -11.17
C LYS A 33 -9.61 -22.55 -12.52
N GLY A 34 -8.29 -22.72 -12.49
CA GLY A 34 -7.45 -22.81 -13.70
C GLY A 34 -6.94 -21.47 -14.22
N VAL A 35 -7.36 -20.34 -13.66
CA VAL A 35 -6.87 -19.02 -14.05
C VAL A 35 -5.56 -18.69 -13.32
N GLN A 36 -4.61 -18.10 -14.05
CA GLN A 36 -3.35 -17.59 -13.53
C GLN A 36 -3.27 -16.09 -13.78
N ALA A 37 -2.75 -15.33 -12.81
CA ALA A 37 -2.51 -13.92 -13.00
C ALA A 37 -1.43 -13.72 -14.07
N VAL A 38 -1.65 -12.76 -14.96
CA VAL A 38 -0.65 -12.32 -15.93
C VAL A 38 0.48 -11.62 -15.18
N TYR A 39 1.72 -12.00 -15.47
CA TYR A 39 2.90 -11.36 -14.88
C TYR A 39 3.14 -9.98 -15.52
N PRO A 40 2.98 -8.86 -14.78
CA PRO A 40 2.94 -7.53 -15.39
C PRO A 40 4.22 -7.11 -16.12
N LEU A 41 5.40 -7.54 -15.65
CA LEU A 41 6.67 -7.08 -16.22
C LEU A 41 7.05 -7.74 -17.55
N ASP A 42 6.22 -8.66 -18.07
CA ASP A 42 6.33 -9.13 -19.46
C ASP A 42 5.68 -8.13 -20.45
N ASP A 43 4.82 -7.22 -19.98
CA ASP A 43 4.22 -6.19 -20.80
C ASP A 43 5.21 -5.06 -21.09
N SER A 44 5.34 -4.69 -22.37
CA SER A 44 6.16 -3.56 -22.82
C SER A 44 5.76 -2.21 -22.19
N VAL A 45 4.50 -2.04 -21.78
CA VAL A 45 4.03 -0.85 -21.05
C VAL A 45 4.76 -0.71 -19.71
N GLN A 46 5.17 -1.83 -19.09
CA GLN A 46 5.85 -1.89 -17.80
C GLN A 46 7.39 -1.86 -17.95
N ALA A 47 7.92 -1.37 -19.07
CA ALA A 47 9.37 -1.38 -19.34
C ALA A 47 10.19 -0.57 -18.30
N GLN A 48 9.64 0.52 -17.77
CA GLN A 48 10.32 1.31 -16.73
C GLN A 48 10.35 0.57 -15.39
N ASP A 49 9.25 -0.08 -15.00
CA ASP A 49 9.20 -0.92 -13.81
C ASP A 49 10.15 -2.12 -13.93
N LEU A 50 10.18 -2.79 -15.07
CA LEU A 50 11.14 -3.87 -15.32
C LEU A 50 12.59 -3.37 -15.16
N LYS A 51 12.91 -2.18 -15.69
CA LYS A 51 14.24 -1.58 -15.54
C LYS A 51 14.55 -1.26 -14.07
N PHE A 52 13.57 -0.73 -13.33
CA PHE A 52 13.69 -0.48 -11.90
C PHE A 52 13.99 -1.78 -11.16
N PHE A 53 13.20 -2.84 -11.33
CA PHE A 53 13.40 -4.12 -10.64
C PHE A 53 14.74 -4.78 -10.99
N LYS A 54 15.18 -4.75 -12.26
CA LYS A 54 16.51 -5.26 -12.62
C LYS A 54 17.64 -4.52 -11.90
N LYS A 55 17.53 -3.18 -11.81
CA LYS A 55 18.51 -2.33 -11.13
C LYS A 55 18.51 -2.58 -9.62
N SER A 56 17.33 -2.57 -9.00
CA SER A 56 17.17 -2.57 -7.54
C SER A 56 17.34 -3.96 -6.92
N THR A 57 17.11 -5.04 -7.65
CA THR A 57 17.36 -6.43 -7.20
C THR A 57 18.74 -6.96 -7.58
N GLY A 58 19.43 -6.27 -8.50
CA GLY A 58 20.67 -6.73 -9.13
C GLY A 58 20.51 -7.91 -10.11
N ILE A 59 19.28 -8.37 -10.39
CA ILE A 59 19.01 -9.50 -11.29
C ILE A 59 18.81 -8.96 -12.72
N LYS A 60 19.79 -9.21 -13.62
CA LYS A 60 19.79 -8.65 -14.98
C LYS A 60 18.92 -9.43 -15.97
N ASP A 61 18.92 -10.75 -15.84
CA ASP A 61 18.13 -11.63 -16.69
C ASP A 61 16.64 -11.54 -16.34
N ALA A 62 15.78 -11.43 -17.35
CA ALA A 62 14.34 -11.24 -17.13
C ALA A 62 13.65 -12.51 -16.63
N ALA A 63 14.09 -13.69 -17.05
CA ALA A 63 13.53 -14.96 -16.62
C ALA A 63 13.91 -15.26 -15.16
N ASP A 64 15.17 -15.00 -14.78
CA ASP A 64 15.62 -15.13 -13.39
C ASP A 64 14.89 -14.15 -12.47
N LEU A 65 14.70 -12.90 -12.90
CA LEU A 65 13.94 -11.90 -12.14
C LEU A 65 12.49 -12.33 -11.96
N LYS A 66 11.84 -12.80 -13.04
CA LYS A 66 10.48 -13.32 -12.99
C LYS A 66 10.38 -14.48 -12.01
N LYS A 67 11.28 -15.46 -12.08
CA LYS A 67 11.32 -16.59 -11.15
C LYS A 67 11.43 -16.12 -9.70
N HIS A 68 12.34 -15.20 -9.42
CA HIS A 68 12.53 -14.62 -8.08
C HIS A 68 11.26 -13.91 -7.56
N ILE A 69 10.63 -13.07 -8.39
CA ILE A 69 9.39 -12.37 -8.00
C ILE A 69 8.22 -13.34 -7.80
N MET A 70 8.11 -14.39 -8.63
CA MET A 70 7.10 -15.44 -8.45
C MET A 70 7.28 -16.12 -7.08
N GLU A 71 8.50 -16.49 -6.69
CA GLU A 71 8.78 -17.13 -5.39
C GLU A 71 8.39 -16.22 -4.21
N ILE A 72 8.67 -14.91 -4.30
CA ILE A 72 8.24 -13.92 -3.31
C ILE A 72 6.71 -13.85 -3.22
N ARG A 73 6.02 -13.73 -4.36
CA ARG A 73 4.55 -13.70 -4.40
C ARG A 73 3.94 -14.96 -3.81
N GLU A 74 4.40 -16.14 -4.21
CA GLU A 74 3.85 -17.41 -3.73
C GLU A 74 4.07 -17.58 -2.22
N THR A 75 5.18 -17.07 -1.69
CA THR A 75 5.44 -17.11 -0.24
C THR A 75 4.54 -16.13 0.52
N ALA A 76 4.36 -14.91 0.00
CA ALA A 76 3.43 -13.94 0.57
C ALA A 76 1.97 -14.46 0.54
N TYR A 77 1.55 -15.02 -0.60
CA TYR A 77 0.17 -15.49 -0.82
C TYR A 77 -0.21 -16.66 0.08
N LYS A 78 0.77 -17.51 0.46
CA LYS A 78 0.58 -18.58 1.46
C LYS A 78 0.35 -18.04 2.87
N SER A 79 0.86 -16.84 3.18
CA SER A 79 0.68 -16.22 4.49
C SER A 79 -0.73 -15.63 4.61
N PHE A 80 -1.15 -14.86 3.60
CA PHE A 80 -2.54 -14.40 3.48
C PHE A 80 -2.90 -14.18 2.00
N PRO A 81 -4.02 -14.73 1.48
CA PRO A 81 -4.26 -14.82 0.05
C PRO A 81 -4.95 -13.57 -0.54
N TYR A 82 -4.48 -12.37 -0.21
CA TYR A 82 -5.10 -11.14 -0.73
C TYR A 82 -5.10 -11.10 -2.27
N PRO A 83 -6.20 -10.64 -2.93
CA PRO A 83 -6.28 -10.56 -4.39
C PRO A 83 -5.16 -9.71 -5.01
N CYS A 84 -4.70 -8.68 -4.29
CA CYS A 84 -3.62 -7.80 -4.75
C CYS A 84 -2.26 -8.50 -4.84
N ILE A 85 -2.00 -9.46 -3.94
CA ILE A 85 -0.80 -10.30 -3.98
C ILE A 85 -0.91 -11.26 -5.16
N TRP A 86 -2.07 -11.91 -5.34
CA TRP A 86 -2.32 -12.76 -6.49
C TRP A 86 -2.17 -11.99 -7.82
N GLY A 87 -2.71 -10.78 -7.92
CA GLY A 87 -2.70 -9.97 -9.15
C GLY A 87 -1.40 -9.19 -9.43
N PHE A 88 -0.34 -9.39 -8.63
CA PHE A 88 0.93 -8.63 -8.72
C PHE A 88 0.75 -7.10 -8.63
N GLU A 89 -0.23 -6.61 -7.85
CA GLU A 89 -0.48 -5.17 -7.71
C GLU A 89 0.74 -4.40 -7.18
N PHE A 90 1.59 -5.07 -6.41
CA PHE A 90 2.85 -4.51 -5.90
C PHE A 90 3.91 -4.23 -6.97
N LEU A 91 3.73 -4.73 -8.21
CA LEU A 91 4.65 -4.45 -9.33
C LEU A 91 4.24 -3.26 -10.18
N LYS A 92 3.03 -2.70 -9.98
CA LYS A 92 2.43 -1.71 -10.87
C LYS A 92 2.76 -0.25 -10.52
N GLY A 93 3.70 -0.02 -9.59
CA GLY A 93 4.16 1.31 -9.18
C GLY A 93 3.02 2.27 -8.81
N LYS A 94 2.10 1.83 -7.94
CA LYS A 94 0.85 2.56 -7.63
C LYS A 94 1.14 3.96 -7.10
N THR A 95 2.17 4.11 -6.27
CA THR A 95 2.56 5.42 -5.73
C THR A 95 3.12 6.32 -6.83
N THR A 96 4.01 5.80 -7.68
CA THR A 96 4.72 6.64 -8.65
C THR A 96 3.91 6.98 -9.90
N SER A 97 2.91 6.16 -10.22
CA SER A 97 1.91 6.40 -11.28
C SER A 97 0.71 7.23 -10.81
N HIS A 98 0.55 7.48 -9.50
CA HIS A 98 -0.59 8.22 -8.97
C HIS A 98 -0.62 9.67 -9.51
N PRO A 99 -1.79 10.22 -9.91
CA PRO A 99 -1.90 11.57 -10.46
C PRO A 99 -1.37 12.69 -9.56
N PHE A 100 -1.37 12.48 -8.23
CA PHE A 100 -0.81 13.43 -7.25
C PHE A 100 0.71 13.39 -7.14
N TYR A 101 1.35 12.29 -7.58
CA TYR A 101 2.78 12.06 -7.35
C TYR A 101 3.74 13.10 -7.94
N PRO A 102 3.45 13.77 -9.09
CA PRO A 102 4.28 14.89 -9.55
C PRO A 102 4.49 15.96 -8.47
N GLN A 103 3.47 16.27 -7.66
CA GLN A 103 3.58 17.24 -6.57
C GLN A 103 4.50 16.75 -5.45
N VAL A 104 4.50 15.43 -5.18
CA VAL A 104 5.42 14.80 -4.22
C VAL A 104 6.87 14.96 -4.67
N LYS A 105 7.16 14.70 -5.96
CA LYS A 105 8.51 14.84 -6.53
C LYS A 105 9.01 16.27 -6.45
N GLU A 106 8.19 17.25 -6.82
CA GLU A 106 8.57 18.67 -6.80
C GLU A 106 8.88 19.17 -5.38
N ASN A 107 8.16 18.64 -4.38
CA ASN A 107 8.29 19.07 -3.00
C ASN A 107 9.40 18.36 -2.21
N GLN A 108 10.14 17.42 -2.78
CA GLN A 108 11.17 16.67 -2.03
C GLN A 108 12.33 17.54 -1.53
N LEU A 109 12.56 18.73 -2.13
CA LEU A 109 13.71 19.61 -1.85
C LEU A 109 13.37 20.93 -1.14
N SER A 110 12.09 21.22 -0.88
CA SER A 110 11.63 22.59 -0.58
C SER A 110 11.55 23.00 0.91
N SER A 111 12.16 22.28 1.86
CA SER A 111 12.07 22.64 3.30
C SER A 111 13.42 22.73 4.00
N LYS A 112 13.47 23.61 5.01
CA LYS A 112 14.58 23.73 5.97
C LYS A 112 14.59 22.57 6.99
N HIS A 113 13.48 21.87 7.16
CA HIS A 113 13.33 20.75 8.08
C HIS A 113 13.35 19.41 7.34
N GLN A 114 13.72 18.34 8.05
CA GLN A 114 13.63 16.98 7.56
C GLN A 114 12.17 16.68 7.17
N LYS A 115 11.94 16.38 5.89
CA LYS A 115 10.64 15.91 5.37
C LYS A 115 10.57 14.40 5.48
N PHE A 116 9.39 13.87 5.81
CA PHE A 116 9.16 12.43 5.87
C PHE A 116 8.14 11.98 4.82
N PHE A 117 8.40 10.83 4.21
CA PHE A 117 7.44 10.10 3.37
C PHE A 117 7.11 8.77 4.07
N ILE A 118 5.83 8.49 4.27
CA ILE A 118 5.37 7.21 4.83
C ILE A 118 4.60 6.45 3.75
N ASP A 119 4.91 5.17 3.60
CA ASP A 119 4.07 4.22 2.89
C ASP A 119 3.35 3.33 3.91
N LEU A 120 2.04 3.52 4.04
CA LEU A 120 1.21 2.86 5.05
C LEU A 120 0.51 1.65 4.43
N GLY A 121 0.71 0.47 5.02
CA GLY A 121 0.40 -0.81 4.38
C GLY A 121 1.39 -1.11 3.25
N THR A 122 2.70 -0.94 3.54
CA THR A 122 3.76 -0.95 2.52
C THR A 122 4.00 -2.33 1.90
N PHE A 123 3.50 -3.41 2.51
CA PHE A 123 3.74 -4.78 2.07
C PHE A 123 5.26 -5.06 1.93
N VAL A 124 5.73 -5.46 0.75
CA VAL A 124 7.16 -5.71 0.47
C VAL A 124 7.95 -4.42 0.16
N GLY A 125 7.32 -3.24 0.21
CA GLY A 125 7.97 -1.94 0.09
C GLY A 125 8.49 -1.60 -1.31
N VAL A 126 7.79 -2.01 -2.37
CA VAL A 126 8.15 -1.63 -3.75
C VAL A 126 7.98 -0.12 -3.95
N ASP A 127 6.79 0.41 -3.66
CA ASP A 127 6.45 1.82 -3.88
C ASP A 127 7.45 2.73 -3.16
N LEU A 128 7.79 2.43 -1.91
CA LEU A 128 8.79 3.17 -1.13
C LEU A 128 10.18 3.20 -1.79
N ARG A 129 10.63 2.08 -2.37
CA ARG A 129 11.93 2.00 -3.08
C ARG A 129 11.89 2.73 -4.42
N GLN A 130 10.75 2.77 -5.09
CA GLN A 130 10.57 3.63 -6.27
C GLN A 130 10.66 5.11 -5.89
N VAL A 131 10.03 5.51 -4.78
CA VAL A 131 10.13 6.88 -4.25
C VAL A 131 11.58 7.29 -3.94
N VAL A 132 12.37 6.39 -3.35
CA VAL A 132 13.81 6.61 -3.15
C VAL A 132 14.57 6.69 -4.47
N ASN A 133 14.24 5.85 -5.45
CA ASN A 133 14.85 5.92 -6.79
C ASN A 133 14.55 7.26 -7.51
N ASP A 134 13.44 7.93 -7.17
CA ASP A 134 13.07 9.25 -7.68
C ASP A 134 13.69 10.44 -6.91
N GLY A 135 14.52 10.15 -5.90
CA GLY A 135 15.40 11.14 -5.25
C GLY A 135 15.10 11.42 -3.78
N TRP A 136 14.10 10.76 -3.18
CA TRP A 136 13.88 10.87 -1.74
C TRP A 136 15.04 10.29 -0.94
N ASN A 137 15.43 10.97 0.14
CA ASN A 137 16.48 10.49 1.03
C ASN A 137 16.02 9.18 1.71
N PRO A 138 16.76 8.05 1.57
CA PRO A 138 16.37 6.76 2.15
C PRO A 138 16.26 6.76 3.68
N ASN A 139 16.88 7.72 4.38
CA ASN A 139 16.76 7.86 5.84
C ASN A 139 15.50 8.65 6.27
N ASN A 140 14.75 9.17 5.30
CA ASN A 140 13.57 10.00 5.50
C ASN A 140 12.28 9.34 5.01
N VAL A 141 12.37 8.08 4.57
CA VAL A 141 11.21 7.30 4.14
C VAL A 141 10.95 6.19 5.17
N LEU A 142 9.68 5.85 5.38
CA LEU A 142 9.29 4.80 6.32
C LEU A 142 8.20 3.93 5.72
N GLY A 143 8.47 2.62 5.67
CA GLY A 143 7.43 1.63 5.44
C GLY A 143 6.74 1.28 6.76
N VAL A 144 5.41 1.24 6.78
CA VAL A 144 4.63 0.82 7.95
C VAL A 144 3.74 -0.34 7.56
N ASP A 145 3.84 -1.44 8.29
CA ASP A 145 2.98 -2.61 8.13
C ASP A 145 2.89 -3.39 9.45
N ILE A 146 2.02 -4.38 9.50
CA ILE A 146 1.79 -5.22 10.68
C ILE A 146 2.44 -6.60 10.56
N HIS A 147 2.72 -7.05 9.33
CA HIS A 147 3.21 -8.40 9.05
C HIS A 147 4.73 -8.41 8.89
N PRO A 148 5.50 -8.93 9.88
CA PRO A 148 6.96 -9.04 9.78
C PRO A 148 7.42 -9.87 8.58
N GLU A 149 6.66 -10.87 8.17
CA GLU A 149 6.95 -11.69 7.00
C GLU A 149 6.96 -10.88 5.70
N TRP A 150 6.12 -9.85 5.57
CA TRP A 150 6.08 -9.01 4.37
C TRP A 150 7.29 -8.09 4.29
N ARG A 151 7.73 -7.56 5.43
CA ARG A 151 9.01 -6.84 5.54
C ARG A 151 10.17 -7.73 5.09
N ASP A 152 10.26 -8.94 5.65
CA ASP A 152 11.36 -9.88 5.39
C ASP A 152 11.38 -10.32 3.92
N LEU A 153 10.21 -10.54 3.31
CA LEU A 153 10.06 -10.78 1.88
C LEU A 153 10.48 -9.58 1.04
N GLY A 154 10.23 -8.36 1.49
CA GLY A 154 10.75 -7.14 0.86
C GLY A 154 12.28 -7.12 0.85
N HIS A 155 12.92 -7.43 1.97
CA HIS A 155 14.39 -7.54 2.04
C HIS A 155 14.91 -8.65 1.12
N GLN A 156 14.23 -9.79 1.06
CA GLN A 156 14.60 -10.88 0.16
C GLN A 156 14.43 -10.50 -1.32
N LEU A 157 13.35 -9.77 -1.67
CA LEU A 157 13.08 -9.32 -3.03
C LEU A 157 14.22 -8.43 -3.53
N PHE A 158 14.60 -7.41 -2.75
CA PHE A 158 15.57 -6.39 -3.15
C PHE A 158 17.02 -6.70 -2.76
N LYS A 159 17.25 -7.73 -1.92
CA LYS A 159 18.59 -8.13 -1.45
C LYS A 159 19.35 -6.98 -0.79
N ASP A 160 18.64 -6.13 -0.06
CA ASP A 160 19.17 -4.87 0.47
C ASP A 160 19.96 -5.00 1.78
N GLY A 161 19.74 -6.07 2.56
CA GLY A 161 20.56 -6.38 3.73
C GLY A 161 20.67 -5.19 4.70
N ASN A 162 21.89 -4.70 4.95
CA ASN A 162 22.13 -3.55 5.83
C ASN A 162 21.67 -2.20 5.22
N GLU A 163 21.43 -2.13 3.92
CA GLU A 163 20.93 -0.94 3.22
C GLU A 163 19.39 -0.88 3.19
N ALA A 164 18.72 -1.86 3.82
CA ALA A 164 17.28 -1.92 4.01
C ALA A 164 16.69 -0.56 4.41
N LEU A 165 15.58 -0.16 3.78
CA LEU A 165 14.87 1.07 4.16
C LEU A 165 14.27 0.96 5.57
N PRO A 166 14.09 2.09 6.29
CA PRO A 166 13.41 2.08 7.57
C PRO A 166 12.02 1.45 7.47
N PHE A 167 11.70 0.59 8.43
CA PHE A 167 10.44 -0.13 8.49
C PHE A 167 9.95 -0.14 9.94
N TYR A 168 8.70 0.23 10.16
CA TYR A 168 8.05 0.14 11.45
C TYR A 168 6.98 -0.95 11.44
N LEU A 169 7.13 -1.93 12.33
CA LEU A 169 6.17 -3.00 12.52
C LEU A 169 5.16 -2.62 13.61
N GLY A 170 3.94 -2.31 13.21
CA GLY A 170 2.89 -2.05 14.17
C GLY A 170 1.59 -1.56 13.56
N ASP A 171 0.51 -1.88 14.25
CA ASP A 171 -0.84 -1.46 13.89
C ASP A 171 -1.04 0.00 14.33
N ILE A 172 -1.24 0.89 13.34
CA ILE A 172 -1.41 2.34 13.55
C ILE A 172 -2.67 2.68 14.36
N LEU A 173 -3.67 1.79 14.39
CA LEU A 173 -4.90 1.97 15.17
C LEU A 173 -4.65 1.79 16.68
N GLN A 174 -3.57 1.11 17.06
CA GLN A 174 -3.25 0.85 18.47
C GLN A 174 -2.63 2.06 19.14
N VAL A 175 -3.09 2.35 20.36
CA VAL A 175 -2.58 3.46 21.20
C VAL A 175 -1.07 3.35 21.45
N LYS A 176 -0.53 2.13 21.60
CA LYS A 176 0.91 1.91 21.77
C LYS A 176 1.75 2.35 20.56
N THR A 177 1.16 2.31 19.36
CA THR A 177 1.80 2.70 18.11
C THR A 177 1.69 4.20 17.89
N LEU A 178 0.49 4.74 18.09
CA LEU A 178 0.22 6.16 17.93
C LEU A 178 -0.88 6.54 18.91
N ASN A 179 -0.59 7.35 19.93
CA ASN A 179 -1.59 7.72 20.94
C ASN A 179 -2.25 9.07 20.63
N ASP A 180 -3.15 9.54 21.51
CA ASP A 180 -3.90 10.79 21.36
C ASP A 180 -3.15 12.02 21.92
N SER A 181 -1.92 11.87 22.42
CA SER A 181 -1.16 13.00 22.94
C SER A 181 -0.90 14.05 21.84
N PRO A 182 -0.81 15.34 22.17
CA PRO A 182 -0.42 16.35 21.20
C PRO A 182 0.99 16.08 20.65
N SER A 183 1.29 16.64 19.48
CA SER A 183 2.64 16.65 18.91
C SER A 183 3.61 17.44 19.79
N SER A 184 4.88 17.06 19.80
CA SER A 184 5.91 17.85 20.48
C SER A 184 6.24 19.12 19.68
N GLU A 185 6.43 20.25 20.37
CA GLU A 185 6.96 21.48 19.76
C GLU A 185 8.40 21.28 19.26
N ALA A 186 9.18 20.44 19.93
CA ALA A 186 10.54 20.13 19.52
C ALA A 186 10.53 19.23 18.28
N ARG A 187 11.25 19.67 17.23
CA ARG A 187 11.39 18.94 15.96
C ARG A 187 12.86 18.56 15.70
N PRO A 188 13.49 17.71 16.53
CA PRO A 188 14.84 17.25 16.26
C PRO A 188 14.88 16.40 14.99
N VAL A 189 16.05 16.31 14.36
CA VAL A 189 16.30 15.30 13.31
C VAL A 189 16.02 13.92 13.90
N LEU A 190 15.25 13.09 13.18
CA LEU A 190 14.90 11.74 13.60
C LEU A 190 15.60 10.72 12.72
N ASP A 191 16.12 9.68 13.37
CA ASP A 191 16.40 8.40 12.73
C ASP A 191 15.13 7.54 12.77
N LEU A 192 14.75 6.98 11.63
CA LEU A 192 13.54 6.19 11.47
C LEU A 192 13.76 4.69 11.73
N ARG A 193 15.01 4.22 11.85
CA ARG A 193 15.33 2.78 11.91
C ARG A 193 14.96 2.11 13.24
N ASP A 194 14.95 2.86 14.35
CA ASP A 194 14.73 2.32 15.71
C ASP A 194 13.54 2.97 16.44
N LEU A 195 12.51 3.36 15.66
CA LEU A 195 11.30 3.93 16.23
C LEU A 195 10.60 2.93 17.15
N GLN A 196 10.35 3.34 18.39
CA GLN A 196 9.57 2.57 19.37
C GLN A 196 8.06 2.74 19.16
N ASP A 197 7.67 3.89 18.59
CA ASP A 197 6.32 4.28 18.25
C ASP A 197 6.36 5.36 17.14
N LEU A 198 5.19 5.76 16.65
CA LEU A 198 5.04 6.82 15.65
C LEU A 198 4.78 8.20 16.27
N ASN A 199 4.79 8.34 17.60
CA ASN A 199 4.40 9.58 18.28
C ASN A 199 5.34 10.74 17.98
N LYS A 200 6.63 10.48 17.75
CA LYS A 200 7.62 11.50 17.36
C LYS A 200 7.40 12.06 15.95
N LEU A 201 6.59 11.41 15.12
CA LEU A 201 6.25 11.83 13.75
C LEU A 201 4.97 12.66 13.67
N LYS A 202 4.23 12.84 14.76
CA LYS A 202 3.01 13.66 14.80
C LYS A 202 3.25 15.07 14.27
N GLY A 203 2.45 15.50 13.29
CA GLY A 203 2.51 16.83 12.68
C GLY A 203 3.78 17.08 11.86
N ARG A 204 4.50 16.04 11.43
CA ARG A 204 5.81 16.15 10.75
C ARG A 204 5.89 15.43 9.41
N VAL A 205 4.93 14.57 9.09
CA VAL A 205 4.97 13.77 7.86
C VAL A 205 4.50 14.61 6.68
N SER A 206 5.33 14.76 5.66
CA SER A 206 5.00 15.56 4.48
C SER A 206 4.04 14.80 3.57
N PHE A 207 4.27 13.51 3.37
CA PHE A 207 3.45 12.69 2.50
C PHE A 207 3.19 11.32 3.10
N ILE A 208 1.94 10.86 2.99
CA ILE A 208 1.53 9.50 3.34
C ILE A 208 0.91 8.88 2.08
N SER A 209 1.51 7.82 1.55
CA SER A 209 0.84 6.94 0.59
C SER A 209 0.07 5.84 1.33
N ALA A 210 -1.17 5.58 0.91
CA ALA A 210 -2.03 4.53 1.46
C ALA A 210 -2.76 3.80 0.33
N ASN A 211 -2.03 2.99 -0.43
CA ASN A 211 -2.57 2.27 -1.58
C ASN A 211 -3.23 0.95 -1.15
N GLN A 212 -4.46 0.72 -1.60
CA GLN A 212 -5.23 -0.50 -1.39
C GLN A 212 -5.38 -0.89 0.10
N LEU A 213 -5.44 0.11 0.98
CA LEU A 213 -5.48 -0.09 2.43
C LEU A 213 -6.87 0.16 3.04
N PHE A 214 -7.43 1.37 2.90
CA PHE A 214 -8.64 1.76 3.66
C PHE A 214 -9.84 0.84 3.40
N HIS A 215 -10.05 0.39 2.15
CA HIS A 215 -11.17 -0.47 1.80
C HIS A 215 -11.14 -1.84 2.51
N LEU A 216 -10.03 -2.22 3.16
CA LEU A 216 -9.95 -3.42 4.00
C LEU A 216 -10.72 -3.28 5.31
N PHE A 217 -10.99 -2.06 5.75
CA PHE A 217 -11.52 -1.74 7.07
C PHE A 217 -13.03 -1.44 7.05
N SER A 218 -13.66 -1.57 8.21
CA SER A 218 -15.04 -1.13 8.42
C SER A 218 -15.16 0.39 8.25
N LYS A 219 -16.37 0.93 8.06
CA LYS A 219 -16.58 2.39 7.95
C LYS A 219 -16.01 3.16 9.16
N GLY A 220 -16.20 2.62 10.36
CA GLY A 220 -15.70 3.23 11.60
C GLY A 220 -14.17 3.22 11.66
N ASP A 221 -13.57 2.08 11.33
CA ASP A 221 -12.12 1.91 11.33
C ASP A 221 -11.43 2.71 10.22
N GLN A 222 -12.09 2.92 9.07
CA GLN A 222 -11.60 3.83 8.02
C GLN A 222 -11.53 5.27 8.49
N LYS A 223 -12.53 5.74 9.25
CA LYS A 223 -12.51 7.06 9.86
C LYS A 223 -11.40 7.17 10.91
N GLU A 224 -11.28 6.19 11.80
CA GLU A 224 -10.20 6.14 12.79
C GLU A 224 -8.82 6.15 12.09
N LEU A 225 -8.65 5.36 11.04
CA LEU A 225 -7.41 5.33 10.24
C LEU A 225 -7.10 6.70 9.62
N ALA A 226 -8.11 7.38 9.08
CA ALA A 226 -7.97 8.74 8.56
C ALA A 226 -7.54 9.73 9.67
N GLU A 227 -8.13 9.62 10.88
CA GLU A 227 -7.74 10.43 12.04
C GLU A 227 -6.28 10.17 12.44
N ARG A 228 -5.84 8.91 12.49
CA ARG A 228 -4.44 8.54 12.77
C ARG A 228 -3.48 9.10 11.73
N CYS A 229 -3.79 8.98 10.44
CA CYS A 229 -3.01 9.60 9.37
C CYS A 229 -2.96 11.12 9.52
N GLY A 230 -4.08 11.74 9.85
CA GLY A 230 -4.20 13.18 10.11
C GLY A 230 -3.28 13.68 11.23
N ARG A 231 -3.08 12.89 12.29
CA ARG A 231 -2.17 13.21 13.39
C ARG A 231 -0.71 13.19 12.98
N LEU A 232 -0.34 12.32 12.05
CA LEU A 232 1.02 12.24 11.51
C LEU A 232 1.31 13.37 10.51
N LEU A 233 0.30 13.73 9.72
CA LEU A 233 0.40 14.70 8.64
C LEU A 233 0.84 16.08 9.14
N SER A 234 1.84 16.66 8.47
CA SER A 234 2.28 18.03 8.69
C SER A 234 1.14 19.03 8.47
N HIS A 235 1.20 20.14 9.20
CA HIS A 235 0.29 21.28 9.01
C HIS A 235 0.77 22.24 7.92
N GLU A 236 1.94 22.00 7.32
CA GLU A 236 2.46 22.81 6.22
C GLU A 236 1.59 22.64 4.96
N PRO A 237 1.27 23.74 4.24
CA PRO A 237 0.62 23.66 2.94
C PRO A 237 1.35 22.72 1.98
N GLY A 238 0.59 21.93 1.23
CA GLY A 238 1.11 20.91 0.32
C GLY A 238 1.45 19.57 0.97
N ALA A 239 1.45 19.45 2.31
CA ALA A 239 1.49 18.15 2.96
C ALA A 239 0.21 17.36 2.61
N ALA A 240 0.33 16.09 2.23
CA ALA A 240 -0.80 15.34 1.71
C ALA A 240 -0.81 13.85 2.07
N ILE A 241 -2.02 13.30 2.08
CA ILE A 241 -2.29 11.86 2.14
C ILE A 241 -2.89 11.48 0.79
N PHE A 242 -2.42 10.43 0.15
CA PHE A 242 -2.94 10.02 -1.16
C PHE A 242 -2.87 8.51 -1.34
N GLY A 243 -3.64 8.01 -2.30
CA GLY A 243 -3.59 6.61 -2.68
C GLY A 243 -4.70 6.19 -3.63
N THR A 244 -4.69 4.92 -3.96
CA THR A 244 -5.71 4.27 -4.78
C THR A 244 -6.36 3.12 -4.02
N GLN A 245 -7.67 2.96 -4.10
CA GLN A 245 -8.39 1.85 -3.46
C GLN A 245 -9.64 1.45 -4.23
N LEU A 246 -10.31 0.37 -3.81
CA LEU A 246 -11.63 0.05 -4.33
C LEU A 246 -12.66 1.12 -3.94
N GLY A 247 -13.50 1.49 -4.89
CA GLY A 247 -14.64 2.39 -4.68
C GLY A 247 -15.87 1.91 -5.42
N LEU A 248 -16.94 2.69 -5.37
CA LEU A 248 -18.17 2.47 -6.11
C LEU A 248 -18.77 3.81 -6.58
N PRO A 249 -19.57 3.84 -7.66
CA PRO A 249 -20.29 5.05 -8.05
C PRO A 249 -21.21 5.58 -6.94
N GLU A 250 -21.86 4.67 -6.22
CA GLU A 250 -22.67 4.98 -5.03
C GLU A 250 -22.12 4.20 -3.84
N GLU A 251 -22.03 4.84 -2.67
CA GLU A 251 -21.54 4.17 -1.47
C GLU A 251 -22.46 2.99 -1.11
N LYS A 252 -21.90 1.79 -0.99
CA LYS A 252 -22.68 0.60 -0.64
C LYS A 252 -22.37 0.16 0.78
N LEU A 253 -23.42 0.09 1.59
CA LEU A 253 -23.38 -0.61 2.87
C LEU A 253 -23.51 -2.12 2.62
N GLU A 254 -22.42 -2.83 2.90
CA GLU A 254 -22.34 -4.24 3.30
C GLU A 254 -23.08 -5.25 2.42
N THR A 255 -22.32 -5.95 1.58
CA THR A 255 -22.61 -7.36 1.26
C THR A 255 -21.46 -8.30 1.66
N TYR A 256 -20.32 -7.71 2.03
CA TYR A 256 -19.14 -8.31 2.64
C TYR A 256 -18.59 -7.24 3.60
N LYS A 257 -17.82 -7.59 4.63
CA LYS A 257 -17.36 -6.70 5.74
C LYS A 257 -16.58 -5.42 5.34
N LEU A 258 -16.47 -5.12 4.04
CA LEU A 258 -15.74 -3.99 3.47
C LEU A 258 -16.71 -2.84 3.20
N TYR A 259 -16.33 -1.63 3.60
CA TYR A 259 -17.05 -0.42 3.23
C TYR A 259 -16.37 0.25 2.03
N LEU A 260 -17.10 0.36 0.91
CA LEU A 260 -16.59 0.98 -0.31
C LEU A 260 -17.20 2.37 -0.49
N HIS A 261 -16.33 3.38 -0.53
CA HIS A 261 -16.72 4.77 -0.68
C HIS A 261 -17.03 5.12 -2.14
N SER A 262 -18.04 5.97 -2.34
CA SER A 262 -18.12 6.85 -3.51
C SER A 262 -17.22 8.07 -3.36
N PRO A 263 -16.91 8.82 -4.44
CA PRO A 263 -16.18 10.07 -4.36
C PRO A 263 -16.72 11.05 -3.30
N GLU A 264 -18.04 11.22 -3.25
CA GLU A 264 -18.70 12.16 -2.34
C GLU A 264 -18.60 11.70 -0.88
N SER A 265 -18.75 10.40 -0.63
CA SER A 265 -18.60 9.85 0.71
C SER A 265 -17.16 9.90 1.22
N TRP A 266 -16.18 9.75 0.31
CA TRP A 266 -14.76 9.84 0.61
C TRP A 266 -14.37 11.27 0.99
N GLU A 267 -14.80 12.24 0.18
CA GLU A 267 -14.60 13.67 0.48
C GLU A 267 -15.20 14.07 1.82
N ARG A 268 -16.44 13.63 2.09
CA ARG A 268 -17.14 13.91 3.35
C ARG A 268 -16.35 13.40 4.56
N MET A 269 -15.87 12.15 4.52
CA MET A 269 -15.07 11.57 5.61
C MET A 269 -13.82 12.42 5.91
N TRP A 270 -13.06 12.80 4.88
CA TRP A 270 -11.84 13.58 5.09
C TRP A 270 -12.10 14.98 5.63
N LYS A 271 -13.18 15.64 5.19
CA LYS A 271 -13.60 16.94 5.75
C LYS A 271 -14.06 16.84 7.20
N GLU A 272 -14.74 15.77 7.57
CA GLU A 272 -15.07 15.51 8.98
C GLU A 272 -13.81 15.33 9.84
N VAL A 273 -12.77 14.68 9.31
CA VAL A 273 -11.54 14.34 10.05
C VAL A 273 -10.57 15.51 10.14
N LEU A 274 -10.35 16.25 9.06
CA LEU A 274 -9.31 17.29 8.98
C LEU A 274 -9.86 18.72 8.89
N GLY A 275 -11.18 18.89 8.81
CA GLY A 275 -11.85 20.17 8.58
C GLY A 275 -11.85 20.59 7.11
N GLU A 276 -12.27 21.83 6.86
CA GLU A 276 -12.44 22.38 5.50
C GLU A 276 -11.14 22.97 4.90
N ASN A 277 -10.09 23.16 5.69
CA ASN A 277 -8.80 23.72 5.23
C ASN A 277 -7.92 22.64 4.58
N ILE A 278 -8.51 21.90 3.66
CA ILE A 278 -7.89 20.83 2.88
C ILE A 278 -8.45 20.87 1.45
N LEU A 279 -7.65 20.43 0.49
CA LEU A 279 -8.10 20.12 -0.85
C LEU A 279 -8.24 18.61 -0.96
N VAL A 280 -9.48 18.14 -1.13
CA VAL A 280 -9.77 16.73 -1.43
C VAL A 280 -10.00 16.58 -2.91
N THR A 281 -9.15 15.81 -3.58
CA THR A 281 -9.32 15.43 -4.99
C THR A 281 -9.64 13.95 -5.04
N VAL A 282 -10.72 13.59 -5.72
CA VAL A 282 -11.15 12.20 -5.85
C VAL A 282 -11.58 11.94 -7.29
N LYS A 283 -11.13 10.82 -7.86
CA LYS A 283 -11.51 10.35 -9.18
C LYS A 283 -11.86 8.88 -9.09
N LEU A 284 -13.06 8.52 -9.55
CA LEU A 284 -13.47 7.14 -9.74
C LEU A 284 -13.22 6.74 -11.19
N GLU A 285 -12.57 5.61 -11.41
CA GLU A 285 -12.34 5.03 -12.73
C GLU A 285 -12.81 3.58 -12.73
N GLU A 286 -13.55 3.20 -13.76
CA GLU A 286 -13.82 1.78 -14.00
C GLU A 286 -12.54 1.12 -14.52
N ALA A 287 -12.19 -0.03 -13.95
CA ALA A 287 -11.04 -0.79 -14.39
C ALA A 287 -11.29 -1.39 -15.78
N ASP A 288 -10.21 -1.60 -16.52
CA ASP A 288 -10.26 -2.30 -17.80
C ASP A 288 -10.84 -3.72 -17.61
N THR A 289 -11.62 -4.20 -18.58
CA THR A 289 -12.19 -5.55 -18.61
C THR A 289 -11.13 -6.65 -18.51
N GLU A 290 -9.89 -6.37 -18.94
CA GLU A 290 -8.74 -7.28 -18.84
C GLU A 290 -8.05 -7.23 -17.46
N HIS A 291 -8.55 -6.41 -16.51
CA HIS A 291 -7.97 -6.35 -15.17
C HIS A 291 -8.08 -7.70 -14.46
N SER A 292 -6.98 -8.15 -13.85
CA SER A 292 -6.86 -9.49 -13.24
C SER A 292 -7.97 -9.83 -12.23
N TYR A 293 -8.55 -8.82 -11.58
CA TYR A 293 -9.62 -9.00 -10.59
C TYR A 293 -10.95 -9.46 -11.20
N HIS A 294 -11.19 -9.26 -12.50
CA HIS A 294 -12.33 -9.86 -13.20
C HIS A 294 -12.24 -11.40 -13.27
N SER A 295 -11.08 -11.97 -12.94
CA SER A 295 -10.90 -13.42 -12.77
C SER A 295 -11.38 -13.96 -11.42
N PHE A 296 -11.94 -13.13 -10.55
CA PHE A 296 -12.50 -13.54 -9.27
C PHE A 296 -14.01 -13.72 -9.38
N SER A 297 -14.54 -14.73 -8.68
CA SER A 297 -15.98 -15.00 -8.69
C SER A 297 -16.76 -13.81 -8.10
N GLY A 298 -17.83 -13.39 -8.79
CA GLY A 298 -18.73 -12.34 -8.33
C GLY A 298 -18.27 -10.90 -8.62
N VAL A 299 -17.19 -10.71 -9.39
CA VAL A 299 -16.72 -9.38 -9.81
C VAL A 299 -17.24 -9.06 -11.22
N GLU A 300 -18.38 -8.37 -11.30
CA GLU A 300 -18.97 -7.92 -12.57
C GLU A 300 -18.35 -6.60 -13.05
N SER A 301 -18.21 -5.63 -12.14
CA SER A 301 -17.55 -4.36 -12.36
C SER A 301 -16.55 -4.07 -11.26
N LEU A 302 -15.51 -3.31 -11.60
CA LEU A 302 -14.42 -2.96 -10.70
C LEU A 302 -14.12 -1.48 -10.84
N TYR A 303 -14.12 -0.75 -9.73
CA TYR A 303 -13.82 0.68 -9.75
C TYR A 303 -12.65 1.01 -8.84
N TRP A 304 -11.71 1.77 -9.38
CA TRP A 304 -10.58 2.35 -8.67
C TRP A 304 -10.89 3.79 -8.28
N LEU A 305 -10.83 4.05 -6.99
CA LEU A 305 -10.89 5.39 -6.41
C LEU A 305 -9.46 5.90 -6.23
N TYR A 306 -9.06 6.86 -7.05
CA TYR A 306 -7.81 7.62 -6.88
C TYR A 306 -8.10 8.86 -6.08
N TRP A 307 -7.28 9.14 -5.06
CA TRP A 307 -7.58 10.24 -4.16
C TRP A 307 -6.33 10.88 -3.58
N SER A 308 -6.46 12.16 -3.25
CA SER A 308 -5.48 12.91 -2.47
C SER A 308 -6.16 13.94 -1.59
N VAL A 309 -5.62 14.13 -0.39
CA VAL A 309 -6.09 15.06 0.64
C VAL A 309 -4.89 15.91 1.04
N ALA A 310 -4.85 17.16 0.59
CA ALA A 310 -3.71 18.05 0.77
C ALA A 310 -4.05 19.24 1.67
N ARG A 311 -3.12 19.66 2.53
CA ARG A 311 -3.22 20.92 3.27
C ARG A 311 -3.16 22.11 2.32
N THR A 312 -4.07 23.06 2.49
CA THR A 312 -4.14 24.34 1.74
C THR A 312 -3.45 25.46 2.49
#